data_AF-A0A3C0TW59-F1
#
_entry.id   AF-A0A3C0TW59-F1
#
_cell.length_a   1.000
_cell.length_b   1.000
_cell.length_c   1.000
_cell.angle_alpha   90.00
_cell.angle_beta   90.00
_cell.angle_gamma   90.00
#
_symmetry.space_group_name_H-M   'P 1'
#
loop_
_entity.id
_entity.type
_entity.pdbx_description
1 polymer ?
#
loop_
_entity_poly.entity_id
_entity_poly.type
_entity_poly.pdbx_seq_one_letter_code
_entity_poly.pdbx_strand_id
1 'polypeptide(L)'
;MPQLVTADFMPQLVWLAITFTLLYLFLARVALPRIATTLETRHDVIANDLDEAASLKRQGEEALKAYEAALHAARAKATAMAAETRARLNAEADREKAALQQGVDKRAAEAEAQIAAAKAAAMANVRQVAADAAAAVVAKLLGDTPDRARLDAALDTVLPRNPN
;
A
#
# COMPACT_ATOMS: atom_id res chain seq x y z
N MET A 1 101.11 -51.08 1.65
CA MET A 1 99.76 -50.56 1.34
C MET A 1 99.92 -49.15 0.79
N PRO A 2 99.98 -48.97 -0.55
CA PRO A 2 100.30 -47.69 -1.20
C PRO A 2 99.20 -46.62 -1.11
N GLN A 3 98.10 -46.87 -0.38
CA GLN A 3 96.97 -45.93 -0.26
C GLN A 3 97.16 -44.76 0.73
N LEU A 4 98.36 -44.53 1.27
CA LEU A 4 98.68 -43.41 2.18
C LEU A 4 99.86 -42.55 1.69
N VAL A 5 100.03 -42.42 0.37
CA VAL A 5 100.96 -41.45 -0.21
C VAL A 5 100.29 -40.07 -0.12
N THR A 6 100.76 -39.21 0.79
CA THR A 6 100.15 -37.90 1.08
C THR A 6 100.22 -36.90 -0.08
N ALA A 7 100.99 -37.20 -1.13
CA ALA A 7 101.16 -36.35 -2.30
C ALA A 7 99.88 -36.23 -3.16
N ASP A 8 98.99 -37.24 -3.14
CA ASP A 8 97.79 -37.28 -4.00
C ASP A 8 96.56 -36.60 -3.36
N PHE A 9 96.57 -36.35 -2.05
CA PHE A 9 95.44 -35.74 -1.33
C PHE A 9 95.26 -34.26 -1.66
N MET A 10 96.36 -33.53 -1.89
CA MET A 10 96.32 -32.09 -2.13
C MET A 10 95.65 -31.73 -3.47
N PRO A 11 96.00 -32.36 -4.60
CA PRO A 11 95.28 -32.18 -5.87
C PRO A 11 93.79 -32.52 -5.78
N GLN A 12 93.43 -33.57 -5.04
CA GLN A 12 92.03 -33.97 -4.86
C GLN A 12 91.23 -32.96 -4.03
N LEU A 13 91.82 -32.38 -2.98
CA LEU A 13 91.21 -31.31 -2.20
C LEU A 13 91.04 -30.02 -3.02
N VAL A 14 92.02 -29.66 -3.85
CA VAL A 14 91.91 -28.50 -4.75
C VAL A 14 90.78 -28.68 -5.76
N TRP A 15 90.68 -29.85 -6.40
CA TRP A 15 89.60 -30.13 -7.35
C TRP A 15 88.23 -30.20 -6.66
N LEU A 16 88.16 -30.78 -5.46
CA LEU A 16 86.95 -30.76 -4.64
C LEU A 16 86.52 -29.32 -4.33
N ALA A 17 87.45 -28.46 -3.91
CA ALA A 17 87.15 -27.06 -3.62
C ALA A 17 86.65 -26.30 -4.87
N ILE A 18 87.26 -26.52 -6.03
CA ILE A 18 86.85 -25.91 -7.30
C ILE A 18 85.43 -26.37 -7.67
N THR A 19 85.19 -27.68 -7.70
CA THR A 19 83.89 -28.25 -8.10
C THR A 19 82.78 -27.88 -7.11
N PHE A 20 83.07 -27.92 -5.81
CA PHE A 20 82.14 -27.51 -4.76
C PHE A 20 81.81 -26.01 -4.86
N THR A 21 82.81 -25.16 -5.10
CA THR A 21 82.58 -23.72 -5.29
C THR A 21 81.73 -23.45 -6.52
N LEU A 22 82.01 -24.11 -7.64
CA LEU A 22 81.20 -24.00 -8.86
C LEU A 22 79.74 -24.45 -8.63
N LEU A 23 79.56 -25.59 -7.94
CA LEU A 23 78.23 -26.09 -7.58
C LEU A 23 77.50 -25.12 -6.64
N TYR A 24 78.18 -24.59 -5.63
CA TYR A 24 77.63 -23.61 -4.70
C TYR A 24 77.17 -22.35 -5.42
N LEU A 25 78.00 -21.80 -6.31
CA LEU A 25 77.63 -20.63 -7.11
C LEU A 25 76.46 -20.92 -8.04
N PHE A 26 76.41 -22.11 -8.65
CA PHE A 26 75.27 -22.53 -9.47
C PHE A 26 73.97 -22.61 -8.65
N LEU A 27 74.01 -23.22 -7.46
CA LEU A 27 72.85 -23.28 -6.57
C LEU A 27 72.41 -21.87 -6.13
N ALA A 28 73.37 -21.04 -5.73
CA ALA A 28 73.11 -19.69 -5.23
C ALA A 28 72.56 -18.75 -6.32
N ARG A 29 73.06 -18.84 -7.55
CA ARG A 29 72.61 -17.97 -8.66
C ARG A 29 71.44 -18.51 -9.47
N VAL A 30 71.19 -19.82 -9.48
CA VAL A 30 70.19 -20.43 -10.38
C VAL A 30 69.11 -21.20 -9.64
N ALA A 31 69.49 -22.13 -8.76
CA ALA A 31 68.51 -23.01 -8.11
C ALA A 31 67.67 -22.26 -7.06
N LEU A 32 68.31 -21.54 -6.13
CA LEU A 32 67.64 -20.76 -5.10
C LEU A 32 66.69 -19.69 -5.64
N PRO A 33 67.10 -18.82 -6.60
CA PRO A 33 66.19 -17.79 -7.11
C PRO A 33 64.98 -18.39 -7.82
N ARG A 34 65.12 -19.51 -8.56
CA ARG A 34 63.97 -20.18 -9.20
C ARG A 34 62.94 -20.70 -8.19
N ILE A 35 63.41 -21.25 -7.07
CA ILE A 35 62.53 -21.73 -5.99
C ILE A 35 61.86 -20.53 -5.29
N ALA A 36 62.62 -19.47 -5.00
CA ALA A 36 62.11 -18.25 -4.40
C ALA A 36 61.01 -17.61 -5.26
N THR A 37 61.23 -17.43 -6.57
CA THR A 37 60.22 -16.89 -7.49
C THR A 37 58.95 -17.72 -7.53
N THR A 38 59.06 -19.05 -7.50
CA THR A 38 57.88 -19.93 -7.50
C THR A 38 57.08 -19.80 -6.20
N LEU A 39 57.77 -19.68 -5.07
CA LEU A 39 57.13 -19.50 -3.77
C LEU A 39 56.44 -18.14 -3.68
N GLU A 40 57.10 -17.08 -4.15
CA GLU A 40 56.56 -15.73 -4.20
C GLU A 40 55.34 -15.64 -5.12
N THR A 41 55.41 -16.23 -6.31
CA THR A 41 54.25 -16.29 -7.23
C THR A 41 53.05 -16.98 -6.58
N ARG A 42 53.26 -18.09 -5.86
CA ARG A 42 52.18 -18.77 -5.14
C ARG A 42 51.62 -17.93 -4.01
N HIS A 43 52.50 -17.29 -3.24
CA HIS A 43 52.10 -16.41 -2.16
C HIS A 43 51.25 -15.25 -2.69
N ASP A 44 51.67 -14.61 -3.77
CA ASP A 44 50.97 -13.47 -4.38
C ASP A 44 49.62 -13.87 -4.95
N VAL A 45 49.53 -15.03 -5.62
CA VAL A 45 48.25 -15.56 -6.10
C VAL A 45 47.29 -15.83 -4.94
N ILE A 46 47.76 -16.48 -3.88
CA ILE A 46 46.91 -16.77 -2.70
C ILE A 46 46.46 -15.48 -2.01
N ALA A 47 47.36 -14.50 -1.87
CA ALA A 47 47.04 -13.22 -1.27
C ALA A 47 45.98 -12.47 -2.11
N ASN A 48 46.18 -12.42 -3.43
CA ASN A 48 45.23 -11.80 -4.35
C ASN A 48 43.86 -12.50 -4.33
N ASP A 49 43.83 -13.84 -4.36
CA ASP A 49 42.58 -14.61 -4.31
C ASP A 49 41.83 -14.38 -2.98
N LEU A 50 42.56 -14.26 -1.86
CA LEU A 50 41.97 -13.97 -0.56
C LEU A 50 41.39 -12.56 -0.49
N ASP A 51 42.11 -11.57 -1.03
CA ASP A 51 41.67 -10.19 -1.10
C ASP A 51 40.45 -10.02 -2.00
N GLU A 52 40.43 -10.70 -3.14
CA GLU A 52 39.29 -10.74 -4.06
C GLU A 52 38.09 -11.40 -3.39
N ALA A 53 38.26 -12.57 -2.74
CA ALA A 53 37.20 -13.23 -2.01
C ALA A 53 36.64 -12.36 -0.88
N ALA A 54 37.51 -11.66 -0.14
CA ALA A 54 37.09 -10.73 0.91
C ALA A 54 36.33 -9.53 0.32
N SER A 55 36.75 -9.01 -0.83
CA SER A 55 36.06 -7.94 -1.55
C SER A 55 34.67 -8.37 -2.02
N LEU A 56 34.56 -9.54 -2.67
CA LEU A 56 33.29 -10.10 -3.12
C LEU A 56 32.34 -10.36 -1.95
N LYS A 57 32.87 -10.85 -0.83
CA LYS A 57 32.08 -11.03 0.40
C LYS A 57 31.52 -9.69 0.90
N ARG A 58 32.35 -8.65 1.01
CA ARG A 58 31.89 -7.31 1.43
C ARG A 58 30.83 -6.75 0.50
N GLN A 59 31.03 -6.86 -0.82
CA GLN A 59 30.05 -6.41 -1.82
C GLN A 59 28.73 -7.18 -1.70
N GLY A 60 28.79 -8.49 -1.46
CA GLY A 60 27.61 -9.32 -1.23
C GLY A 60 26.86 -8.94 0.05
N GLU A 61 27.57 -8.70 1.16
CA GLU A 61 26.98 -8.24 2.42
C GLU A 61 26.32 -6.87 2.27
N GLU A 62 26.96 -5.94 1.55
CA GLU A 62 26.41 -4.61 1.25
C GLU A 62 25.16 -4.71 0.37
N ALA A 63 25.21 -5.52 -0.68
CA ALA A 63 24.07 -5.76 -1.57
C ALA A 63 22.89 -6.40 -0.82
N LEU A 64 23.16 -7.37 0.08
CA LEU A 64 22.14 -7.98 0.92
C LEU A 64 21.50 -6.95 1.85
N LYS A 65 22.31 -6.12 2.50
CA LYS A 65 21.82 -5.06 3.40
C LYS A 65 20.98 -4.03 2.66
N ALA A 66 21.39 -3.63 1.46
CA ALA A 66 20.62 -2.72 0.59
C ALA A 66 19.31 -3.36 0.14
N TYR A 67 19.33 -4.64 -0.24
CA TYR A 67 18.14 -5.40 -0.62
C TYR A 67 17.14 -5.51 0.53
N GLU A 68 17.60 -5.89 1.73
CA GLU A 68 16.76 -5.97 2.93
C GLU A 68 16.15 -4.60 3.27
N ALA A 69 16.95 -3.54 3.25
CA ALA A 69 16.46 -2.18 3.48
C ALA A 69 15.39 -1.77 2.45
N ALA A 70 15.62 -2.05 1.17
CA ALA A 70 14.65 -1.77 0.10
C ALA A 70 13.35 -2.58 0.28
N LEU A 71 13.45 -3.85 0.68
CA LEU A 71 12.30 -4.71 0.95
C LEU A 71 11.48 -4.20 2.14
N HIS A 72 12.15 -3.80 3.23
CA HIS A 72 11.49 -3.20 4.39
C HIS A 72 10.80 -1.88 4.04
N ALA A 73 11.47 -0.99 3.29
CA ALA A 73 10.90 0.27 2.84
C ALA A 73 9.69 0.04 1.91
N ALA A 74 9.78 -0.91 0.98
CA ALA A 74 8.68 -1.26 0.09
C ALA A 74 7.46 -1.78 0.85
N ARG A 75 7.67 -2.68 1.83
CA ARG A 75 6.59 -3.18 2.70
C ARG A 75 5.94 -2.07 3.52
N ALA A 76 6.74 -1.19 4.13
CA ALA A 76 6.24 -0.06 4.89
C ALA A 76 5.45 0.93 4.02
N LYS A 77 5.92 1.20 2.79
CA LYS A 77 5.20 2.04 1.83
C LYS A 77 3.87 1.40 1.40
N ALA A 78 3.86 0.10 1.14
CA ALA A 78 2.64 -0.62 0.77
C ALA A 78 1.59 -0.60 1.89
N THR A 79 1.99 -0.83 3.14
CA THR A 79 1.07 -0.78 4.29
C THR A 79 0.54 0.64 4.53
N ALA A 80 1.40 1.66 4.42
CA ALA A 80 1.00 3.06 4.52
C ALA A 80 0.00 3.44 3.42
N MET A 81 0.29 3.09 2.16
CA MET A 81 -0.59 3.36 1.03
C MET A 81 -1.95 2.66 1.16
N ALA A 82 -1.96 1.41 1.65
CA ALA A 82 -3.21 0.68 1.90
C ALA A 82 -4.04 1.35 3.01
N ALA A 83 -3.40 1.80 4.08
CA ALA A 83 -4.06 2.51 5.18
C ALA A 83 -4.63 3.86 4.73
N GLU A 84 -3.83 4.65 4.00
CA GLU A 84 -4.25 5.94 3.44
C GLU A 84 -5.42 5.77 2.47
N THR A 85 -5.35 4.78 1.57
CA THR A 85 -6.42 4.50 0.60
C THR A 85 -7.71 4.11 1.31
N ARG A 86 -7.64 3.24 2.33
CA ARG A 86 -8.82 2.88 3.14
C ARG A 86 -9.41 4.09 3.86
N ALA A 87 -8.57 4.92 4.48
CA ALA A 87 -9.03 6.13 5.16
C ALA A 87 -9.72 7.10 4.19
N ARG A 88 -9.14 7.31 3.00
CA ARG A 88 -9.72 8.15 1.94
C ARG A 88 -11.07 7.61 1.46
N LEU A 89 -11.14 6.31 1.15
CA LEU A 89 -12.37 5.67 0.67
C LEU A 89 -13.48 5.70 1.73
N ASN A 90 -13.15 5.49 3.00
CA ASN A 90 -14.13 5.60 4.08
C ASN A 90 -14.66 7.04 4.20
N ALA A 91 -13.77 8.04 4.18
CA ALA A 91 -14.16 9.44 4.23
C ALA A 91 -15.03 9.85 3.03
N GLU A 92 -14.72 9.34 1.83
CA GLU A 92 -15.50 9.56 0.61
C GLU A 92 -16.89 8.89 0.71
N ALA A 93 -16.94 7.64 1.16
CA ALA A 93 -18.19 6.93 1.38
C ALA A 93 -19.08 7.61 2.43
N ASP A 94 -18.50 8.13 3.52
CA ASP A 94 -19.26 8.84 4.55
C ASP A 94 -19.82 10.17 4.02
N ARG A 95 -19.05 10.89 3.19
CA ARG A 95 -19.54 12.11 2.51
C ARG A 95 -20.67 11.80 1.54
N GLU A 96 -20.53 10.77 0.73
CA GLU A 96 -21.55 10.37 -0.23
C GLU A 96 -22.83 9.90 0.47
N LYS A 97 -22.70 9.10 1.54
CA LYS A 97 -23.84 8.71 2.39
C LYS A 97 -24.54 9.92 2.99
N ALA A 98 -23.79 10.88 3.53
CA ALA A 98 -24.37 12.10 4.10
C ALA A 98 -25.13 12.92 3.04
N ALA A 99 -24.57 13.07 1.84
CA ALA A 99 -25.24 13.75 0.73
C ALA A 99 -26.50 13.01 0.27
N LEU A 100 -26.44 11.68 0.17
CA LEU A 100 -27.59 10.85 -0.17
C LEU A 100 -28.69 10.96 0.89
N GLN A 101 -28.34 10.92 2.17
CA GLN A 101 -29.28 11.06 3.27
C GLN A 101 -30.02 12.41 3.19
N GLN A 102 -29.30 13.51 2.97
CA GLN A 102 -29.93 14.82 2.76
C GLN A 102 -30.89 14.83 1.58
N GLY A 103 -30.54 14.16 0.48
CA GLY A 103 -31.41 14.02 -0.68
C GLY A 103 -32.67 13.20 -0.39
N VAL A 104 -32.55 12.12 0.39
CA VAL A 104 -33.67 11.30 0.84
C VAL A 104 -34.59 12.10 1.76
N ASP A 105 -34.03 12.80 2.75
CA ASP A 105 -34.81 13.61 3.70
C ASP A 105 -35.59 14.71 2.98
N LYS A 106 -34.96 15.37 1.99
CA LYS A 106 -35.63 16.38 1.17
C LYS A 106 -36.81 15.79 0.37
N ARG A 107 -36.61 14.63 -0.27
CA ARG A 107 -37.67 13.96 -1.02
C ARG A 107 -38.81 13.49 -0.13
N ALA A 108 -38.49 13.03 1.09
CA ALA A 108 -39.49 12.66 2.07
C ALA A 108 -40.34 13.88 2.47
N ALA A 109 -39.71 15.01 2.79
CA ALA A 109 -40.41 16.26 3.11
C ALA A 109 -41.28 16.77 1.95
N GLU A 110 -40.79 16.70 0.71
CA GLU A 110 -41.58 17.05 -0.48
C GLU A 110 -42.80 16.14 -0.66
N ALA A 111 -42.64 14.83 -0.45
CA ALA A 111 -43.74 13.87 -0.51
C ALA A 111 -44.77 14.10 0.60
N GLU A 112 -44.33 14.37 1.84
CA GLU A 112 -45.22 14.72 2.95
C GLU A 112 -46.03 15.99 2.66
N ALA A 113 -45.40 17.02 2.10
CA ALA A 113 -46.08 18.24 1.69
C ALA A 113 -47.13 17.99 0.59
N GLN A 114 -46.81 17.14 -0.41
CA GLN A 114 -47.75 16.76 -1.45
C GLN A 114 -48.94 15.98 -0.90
N ILE A 115 -48.71 15.04 0.03
CA ILE A 115 -49.76 14.28 0.70
C ILE A 115 -50.67 15.22 1.50
N ALA A 116 -50.10 16.18 2.24
CA ALA A 116 -50.86 17.16 3.00
C ALA A 116 -51.74 18.04 2.09
N ALA A 117 -51.19 18.52 0.97
CA ALA A 117 -51.94 19.30 -0.02
C ALA A 117 -53.06 18.48 -0.66
N ALA A 118 -52.79 17.24 -1.07
CA ALA A 118 -53.79 16.34 -1.63
C ALA A 118 -54.92 16.03 -0.63
N LYS A 119 -54.58 15.83 0.65
CA LYS A 119 -55.56 15.64 1.73
C LYS A 119 -56.43 16.89 1.91
N ALA A 120 -55.83 18.08 1.93
CA ALA A 120 -56.59 19.33 2.05
C ALA A 120 -57.56 19.52 0.88
N ALA A 121 -57.09 19.27 -0.36
CA ALA A 121 -57.93 19.34 -1.56
C ALA A 121 -59.07 18.31 -1.53
N ALA A 122 -58.79 17.06 -1.14
CA ALA A 122 -59.82 16.03 -1.00
C ALA A 122 -60.88 16.40 0.04
N MET A 123 -60.47 16.92 1.20
CA MET A 123 -61.40 17.38 2.25
C MET A 123 -62.26 18.57 1.77
N ALA A 124 -61.68 19.51 1.02
CA ALA A 124 -62.43 20.62 0.41
C ALA A 124 -63.47 20.11 -0.61
N ASN A 125 -63.09 19.17 -1.47
CA ASN A 125 -64.01 18.53 -2.41
C ASN A 125 -65.16 17.80 -1.71
N VAL A 126 -64.86 17.04 -0.63
CA VAL A 126 -65.90 16.37 0.17
C VAL A 126 -66.87 17.38 0.77
N ARG A 127 -66.37 18.50 1.31
CA ARG A 127 -67.22 19.58 1.83
C ARG A 127 -68.12 20.16 0.74
N GLN A 128 -67.59 20.39 -0.46
CA GLN A 128 -68.36 20.92 -1.58
C GLN A 128 -69.46 19.93 -2.02
N VAL A 129 -69.13 18.65 -2.18
CA VAL A 129 -70.13 17.62 -2.54
C VAL A 129 -71.20 17.48 -1.45
N ALA A 130 -70.81 17.54 -0.17
CA ALA A 130 -71.77 17.52 0.94
C ALA A 130 -72.69 18.74 0.94
N ALA A 131 -72.15 19.94 0.62
CA ALA A 131 -72.94 21.16 0.50
C ALA A 131 -73.93 21.08 -0.67
N ASP A 132 -73.48 20.63 -1.83
CA ASP A 132 -74.33 20.47 -3.02
C ASP A 132 -75.44 19.43 -2.77
N ALA A 133 -75.11 18.31 -2.13
CA ALA A 133 -76.08 17.27 -1.76
C ALA A 133 -77.10 17.79 -0.73
N ALA A 134 -76.65 18.51 0.31
CA ALA A 134 -77.54 19.10 1.32
C ALA A 134 -78.47 20.14 0.69
N ALA A 135 -77.95 21.01 -0.17
CA ALA A 135 -78.74 22.01 -0.90
C ALA A 135 -79.82 21.34 -1.77
N ALA A 136 -79.46 20.28 -2.50
CA ALA A 136 -80.40 19.53 -3.32
C ALA A 136 -81.51 18.86 -2.50
N VAL A 137 -81.17 18.29 -1.33
CA VAL A 137 -82.16 17.70 -0.42
C VAL A 137 -83.11 18.76 0.15
N VAL A 138 -82.58 19.90 0.59
CA VAL A 138 -83.38 21.00 1.15
C VAL A 138 -84.30 21.61 0.10
N ALA A 139 -83.80 21.87 -1.12
CA ALA A 139 -84.62 22.38 -2.22
C ALA A 139 -85.78 21.43 -2.58
N LYS A 140 -85.52 20.10 -2.56
CA LYS A 140 -86.54 19.09 -2.84
C LYS A 140 -87.61 18.96 -1.74
N LEU A 141 -87.27 19.24 -0.48
CA LEU A 141 -88.17 19.13 0.67
C LEU A 141 -88.97 20.41 0.95
N LEU A 142 -88.34 21.59 0.84
CA LEU A 142 -88.97 22.87 1.15
C LEU A 142 -89.49 23.63 -0.07
N GLY A 143 -89.14 23.21 -1.29
CA GLY A 143 -89.63 23.80 -2.54
C GLY A 143 -89.05 25.18 -2.88
N ASP A 144 -88.08 25.66 -2.11
CA ASP A 144 -87.39 26.94 -2.32
C ASP A 144 -85.86 26.76 -2.27
N THR A 145 -85.10 27.66 -2.90
CA THR A 145 -83.63 27.55 -2.96
C THR A 145 -83.04 28.04 -1.64
N PRO A 146 -82.33 27.20 -0.87
CA PRO A 146 -81.78 27.62 0.42
C PRO A 146 -80.70 28.70 0.24
N ASP A 147 -80.69 29.67 1.16
CA ASP A 147 -79.64 30.68 1.23
C ASP A 147 -78.28 30.02 1.51
N ARG A 148 -77.34 30.17 0.56
CA ARG A 148 -75.98 29.60 0.62
C ARG A 148 -75.26 29.98 1.91
N ALA A 149 -75.42 31.21 2.39
CA ALA A 149 -74.74 31.67 3.60
C ALA A 149 -75.21 30.92 4.85
N ARG A 150 -76.51 30.59 4.94
CA ARG A 150 -77.06 29.78 6.03
C ARG A 150 -76.66 28.30 5.91
N LEU A 151 -76.59 27.77 4.70
CA LEU A 151 -76.19 26.39 4.46
C LEU A 151 -74.73 26.16 4.84
N ASP A 152 -73.84 27.07 4.44
CA ASP A 152 -72.41 27.03 4.76
C ASP A 152 -72.18 27.15 6.29
N ALA A 153 -72.91 28.05 6.96
CA ALA A 153 -72.84 28.18 8.42
C ALA A 153 -73.33 26.92 9.16
N ALA A 154 -74.37 26.25 8.65
CA ALA A 154 -74.86 24.99 9.21
C ALA A 154 -73.86 23.84 8.99
N LEU A 155 -73.24 23.77 7.81
CA LEU A 155 -72.18 22.80 7.50
C LEU A 155 -70.95 22.99 8.38
N ASP A 156 -70.54 24.24 8.66
CA ASP A 156 -69.44 24.55 9.59
C ASP A 156 -69.75 24.15 11.05
N THR A 157 -71.02 24.07 11.41
CA THR A 157 -71.44 23.64 12.75
C THR A 157 -71.44 22.10 12.88
N VAL A 158 -71.67 21.38 11.78
CA VAL A 158 -71.79 19.90 11.76
C VAL A 158 -70.48 19.20 11.36
N LEU A 159 -69.69 19.78 10.45
CA LEU A 159 -68.36 19.26 10.12
C LEU A 159 -67.38 19.69 11.21
N PRO A 160 -66.81 18.75 11.99
CA PRO A 160 -65.90 19.11 13.06
C PRO A 160 -64.69 19.84 12.47
N ARG A 161 -64.47 21.05 12.98
CA ARG A 161 -63.30 21.89 12.72
C ARG A 161 -62.07 21.15 13.22
N ASN A 162 -61.47 20.30 12.38
CA ASN A 162 -60.33 19.46 12.75
C ASN A 162 -59.12 20.37 13.12
N PRO A 163 -58.69 20.41 14.39
CA PRO A 163 -57.48 21.10 14.80
C PRO A 163 -56.36 20.06 14.91
N ASN A 164 -55.57 19.90 13.85
CA ASN A 164 -54.22 19.34 13.87
C ASN A 164 -53.47 19.89 12.67
#